data_AF-A0A261ESG9-F1
#
_entry.id   AF-A0A261ESG9-F1
#
_cell.length_a   1.000
_cell.length_b   1.000
_cell.length_c   1.000
_cell.angle_alpha   90.00
_cell.angle_beta   90.00
_cell.angle_gamma   90.00
#
_symmetry.space_group_name_H-M   'P 1'
#
loop_
_entity.id
_entity.type
_entity.pdbx_description
1 polymer ?
#
loop_
_entity_poly.entity_id
_entity_poly.type
_entity_poly.pdbx_seq_one_letter_code
_entity_poly.pdbx_strand_id
1 'polypeptide(L)'
;MFNLIVSAKGDVTSVTKDRILERLYTKDHIRRQFVTADGDIDRRKLETLPVLLVEEFKDDVKVPVRVGYFTAPFSDDVKQSLFIPSFTAEILQDNLSAFSMVEWENTHTHWAVKEGDLFQILGNIFESRPDCKNRINQFPIEQIVSNRVAVMMSFKAEYDDTYETIKQACSQEGYEAKRVDEFYDPTSIPEQIIELINSSAYVIADISELNANVLFEAGYAAGVQKPTILVTSTSDTPVPFDIRHIRYFSYLNNKQGRKKLFTSVVYALQSLQAR
;
A
#
# COMPACT_ATOMS: atom_id res chain seq x y z
N MET A 1 -5.95 -12.22 20.25
CA MET A 1 -4.65 -12.32 20.97
C MET A 1 -3.55 -12.16 19.94
N PHE A 2 -2.38 -11.68 20.35
CA PHE A 2 -1.22 -11.56 19.48
C PHE A 2 0.06 -11.83 20.26
N ASN A 3 1.13 -12.19 19.56
CA ASN A 3 2.47 -12.31 20.12
C ASN A 3 3.11 -10.92 20.17
N LEU A 4 3.57 -10.50 21.35
CA LEU A 4 4.53 -9.41 21.49
C LEU A 4 5.91 -10.04 21.68
N ILE A 5 6.84 -9.72 20.79
CA ILE A 5 8.22 -10.19 20.85
C ILE A 5 9.13 -8.97 20.93
N VAL A 6 9.77 -8.81 22.09
CA VAL A 6 10.86 -7.85 22.28
C VAL A 6 12.16 -8.65 22.22
N SER A 7 13.11 -8.20 21.41
CA SER A 7 14.30 -8.99 21.09
C SER A 7 15.57 -8.14 20.99
N ALA A 8 16.66 -8.57 21.60
CA ALA A 8 17.96 -7.90 21.50
C ALA A 8 18.52 -7.80 20.07
N LYS A 9 18.04 -8.62 19.12
CA LYS A 9 18.51 -8.62 17.72
C LYS A 9 17.43 -8.17 16.72
N GLY A 10 16.24 -7.81 17.20
CA GLY A 10 15.10 -7.54 16.33
C GLY A 10 14.64 -8.76 15.52
N ASP A 11 14.91 -9.98 16.03
CA ASP A 11 14.46 -11.26 15.49
C ASP A 11 14.09 -12.24 16.61
N VAL A 12 13.38 -13.31 16.27
CA VAL A 12 12.90 -14.28 17.29
C VAL A 12 14.02 -15.19 17.81
N THR A 13 15.19 -15.22 17.17
CA THR A 13 16.27 -16.18 17.48
C THR A 13 16.98 -15.90 18.79
N SER A 14 16.93 -14.66 19.30
CA SER A 14 17.53 -14.31 20.59
C SER A 14 16.63 -14.66 21.79
N VAL A 15 15.37 -15.04 21.57
CA VAL A 15 14.44 -15.37 22.65
C VAL A 15 14.67 -16.81 23.10
N THR A 16 15.20 -17.00 24.31
CA THR A 16 15.39 -18.32 24.90
C THR A 16 14.08 -18.90 25.43
N LYS A 17 13.99 -20.24 25.58
CA LYS A 17 12.74 -20.93 25.98
C LYS A 17 12.17 -20.43 27.32
N ASP A 18 13.04 -20.09 28.26
CA ASP A 18 12.68 -19.54 29.58
C ASP A 18 12.09 -18.13 29.51
N ARG A 19 12.31 -17.42 28.41
CA ARG A 19 11.80 -16.06 28.13
C ARG A 19 10.47 -16.03 27.39
N ILE A 20 9.90 -17.21 27.11
CA ILE A 20 8.62 -17.36 26.44
C ILE A 20 7.52 -17.55 27.49
N LEU A 21 6.46 -16.73 27.40
CA LEU A 21 5.32 -16.73 28.32
C LEU A 21 5.71 -16.51 29.80
N GLU A 22 6.71 -15.65 30.03
CA GLU A 22 7.03 -15.18 31.38
C GLU A 22 5.78 -14.57 32.03
N ARG A 23 5.52 -14.94 33.30
CA ARG A 23 4.34 -14.49 34.04
C ARG A 23 4.29 -12.97 34.24
N LEU A 24 5.46 -12.32 34.18
CA LEU A 24 5.56 -10.87 34.26
C LEU A 24 4.88 -10.18 33.06
N TYR A 25 4.93 -10.80 31.88
CA TYR A 25 4.50 -10.20 30.62
C TYR A 25 3.23 -10.83 30.03
N THR A 26 2.94 -12.10 30.38
CA THR A 26 1.74 -12.83 29.94
C THR A 26 0.86 -13.20 31.14
N LYS A 27 -0.40 -12.74 31.13
CA LYS A 27 -1.38 -13.04 32.18
C LYS A 27 -1.58 -14.57 32.31
N ASP A 28 -1.72 -15.07 33.55
CA ASP A 28 -1.79 -16.51 33.83
C ASP A 28 -2.92 -17.23 33.07
N HIS A 29 -4.10 -16.62 32.94
CA HIS A 29 -5.23 -17.23 32.23
C HIS A 29 -4.99 -17.34 30.71
N ILE A 30 -4.16 -16.47 30.14
CA ILE A 30 -3.72 -16.55 28.74
C ILE A 30 -2.66 -17.64 28.63
N ARG A 31 -1.65 -17.61 29.51
CA ARG A 31 -0.54 -18.57 29.52
C ARG A 31 -1.03 -20.02 29.52
N ARG A 32 -2.06 -20.36 30.31
CA ARG A 32 -2.62 -21.73 30.38
C ARG A 32 -3.14 -22.26 29.03
N GLN A 33 -3.47 -21.40 28.07
CA GLN A 33 -3.98 -21.80 26.75
C GLN A 33 -2.87 -22.29 25.80
N PHE A 34 -1.63 -21.88 26.08
CA PHE A 34 -0.43 -22.11 25.28
C PHE A 34 0.59 -23.01 25.99
N VAL A 35 0.19 -23.69 27.06
CA VAL A 35 1.00 -24.66 27.79
C VAL A 35 0.29 -26.02 27.73
N THR A 36 1.03 -27.08 27.43
CA THR A 36 0.53 -28.46 27.37
C THR A 36 0.26 -29.01 28.76
N ALA A 37 -0.38 -30.19 28.85
CA ALA A 37 -0.60 -30.87 30.12
C ALA A 37 0.70 -31.18 30.86
N ASP A 38 1.80 -31.39 30.13
CA ASP A 38 3.13 -31.70 30.66
C ASP A 38 3.91 -30.46 31.11
N GLY A 39 3.33 -29.26 30.93
CA GLY A 39 3.95 -27.99 31.30
C GLY A 39 4.85 -27.37 30.21
N ASP A 40 4.95 -28.02 29.05
CA ASP A 40 5.71 -27.51 27.90
C ASP A 40 4.93 -26.43 27.13
N ILE A 41 5.66 -25.54 26.46
CA ILE A 41 5.05 -24.49 25.64
C ILE A 41 4.54 -25.07 24.31
N ASP A 42 3.26 -24.87 24.03
CA ASP A 42 2.63 -25.23 22.76
C ASP A 42 2.97 -24.19 21.68
N ARG A 43 4.17 -24.34 21.09
CA ARG A 43 4.70 -23.45 20.04
C ARG A 43 3.78 -23.36 18.83
N ARG A 44 3.14 -24.47 18.44
CA ARG A 44 2.26 -24.49 17.25
C ARG A 44 1.10 -23.52 17.42
N LYS A 45 0.51 -23.44 18.62
CA LYS A 45 -0.53 -22.44 18.90
C LYS A 45 0.00 -21.02 18.87
N LEU A 46 1.17 -20.77 19.45
CA LEU A 46 1.79 -19.44 19.43
C LEU A 46 2.04 -18.96 18.00
N GLU A 47 2.53 -19.84 17.14
CA GLU A 47 2.85 -19.53 15.73
C GLU A 47 1.62 -19.14 14.89
N THR A 48 0.41 -19.52 15.32
CA THR A 48 -0.83 -19.11 14.64
C THR A 48 -1.26 -17.66 14.90
N LEU A 49 -0.71 -17.03 15.94
CA LEU A 49 -1.09 -15.67 16.32
C LEU A 49 -0.35 -14.62 15.48
N PRO A 50 -0.98 -13.47 15.20
CA PRO A 50 -0.29 -12.29 14.68
C PRO A 50 0.88 -11.92 15.59
N VAL A 51 1.94 -11.36 15.02
CA VAL A 51 3.16 -11.01 15.74
C VAL A 51 3.43 -9.52 15.62
N LEU A 52 3.68 -8.90 16.76
CA LEU A 52 4.30 -7.59 16.90
C LEU A 52 5.74 -7.81 17.38
N LEU A 53 6.72 -7.56 16.51
CA LEU A 53 8.14 -7.75 16.78
C LEU A 53 8.84 -6.40 16.83
N VAL A 54 9.61 -6.18 17.88
CA VAL A 54 10.44 -4.97 18.05
C VAL A 54 11.78 -5.35 18.64
N GLU A 55 12.84 -4.65 18.22
CA GLU A 55 14.13 -4.77 18.91
C GLU A 55 14.02 -4.14 20.31
N GLU A 56 14.81 -4.59 21.28
CA GLU A 56 14.88 -3.90 22.57
C GLU A 56 15.20 -2.41 22.37
N PHE A 57 14.44 -1.54 23.02
CA PHE A 57 14.63 -0.10 22.95
C PHE A 57 14.47 0.51 24.35
N LYS A 58 15.36 1.45 24.69
CA LYS A 58 15.26 2.28 25.91
C LYS A 58 14.78 3.67 25.51
N ASP A 59 15.73 4.54 25.19
CA ASP A 59 15.48 5.90 24.73
C ASP A 59 15.48 6.02 23.19
N ASP A 60 16.01 5.02 22.48
CA ASP A 60 16.01 4.99 21.01
C ASP A 60 14.66 4.49 20.47
N VAL A 61 13.72 5.42 20.35
CA VAL A 61 12.37 5.14 19.86
C VAL A 61 12.27 5.07 18.32
N LYS A 62 13.39 5.23 17.59
CA LYS A 62 13.39 5.18 16.11
C LYS A 62 13.50 3.75 15.56
N VAL A 63 13.66 2.76 16.44
CA VAL A 63 13.69 1.34 16.11
C VAL A 63 12.42 0.94 15.35
N PRO A 64 12.53 0.20 14.24
CA PRO A 64 11.36 -0.26 13.49
C PRO A 64 10.62 -1.36 14.24
N VAL A 65 9.31 -1.19 14.37
CA VAL A 65 8.35 -2.21 14.81
C VAL A 65 7.78 -2.91 13.58
N ARG A 66 7.75 -4.24 13.65
CA ARG A 66 7.31 -5.11 12.57
C ARG A 66 6.02 -5.82 12.96
N VAL A 67 5.08 -5.89 12.02
CA VAL A 67 3.82 -6.63 12.16
C VAL A 67 3.81 -7.73 11.12
N GLY A 68 3.32 -8.92 11.49
CA GLY A 68 3.24 -10.03 10.55
C GLY A 68 2.75 -11.32 11.17
N TYR A 69 3.09 -12.43 10.49
CA TYR A 69 2.82 -13.79 10.92
C TYR A 69 4.05 -14.65 10.72
N PHE A 70 4.15 -15.73 11.50
CA PHE A 70 5.10 -16.79 11.19
C PHE A 70 4.67 -17.49 9.90
N THR A 71 5.57 -17.57 8.93
CA THR A 71 5.30 -18.22 7.62
C THR A 71 5.78 -19.66 7.56
N ALA A 72 6.54 -20.08 8.56
CA ALA A 72 7.00 -21.45 8.74
C ALA A 72 7.06 -21.76 10.24
N PRO A 73 6.98 -23.04 10.64
CA PRO A 73 7.22 -23.43 12.03
C PRO A 73 8.59 -22.95 12.49
N PHE A 74 8.66 -22.45 13.71
CA PHE A 74 9.90 -21.97 14.29
C PHE A 74 10.79 -23.17 14.61
N SER A 75 11.85 -23.37 13.83
CA SER A 75 12.98 -24.22 14.19
C SER A 75 14.17 -23.36 14.59
N ASP A 76 15.11 -23.95 15.34
CA ASP A 76 16.32 -23.25 15.80
C ASP A 76 17.18 -22.70 14.62
N ASP A 77 16.88 -23.08 13.37
CA ASP A 77 17.59 -22.70 12.15
C ASP A 77 16.78 -21.83 11.14
N VAL A 78 15.47 -21.60 11.35
CA VAL A 78 14.60 -20.95 10.34
C VAL A 78 14.26 -19.49 10.70
N LYS A 79 14.72 -18.57 9.83
CA LYS A 79 14.50 -17.11 9.92
C LYS A 79 13.26 -16.61 9.15
N GLN A 80 12.45 -17.50 8.57
CA GLN A 80 11.41 -17.09 7.62
C GLN A 80 10.13 -16.70 8.34
N SER A 81 9.98 -15.40 8.57
CA SER A 81 8.72 -14.78 8.96
C SER A 81 8.50 -13.58 8.05
N LEU A 82 7.31 -13.45 7.49
CA LEU A 82 6.95 -12.28 6.70
C LEU A 82 6.60 -11.15 7.67
N PHE A 83 7.59 -10.31 7.94
CA PHE A 83 7.45 -9.12 8.75
C PHE A 83 7.50 -7.89 7.86
N ILE A 84 6.43 -7.09 7.88
CA ILE A 84 6.41 -5.80 7.19
C ILE A 84 6.78 -4.75 8.25
N PRO A 85 7.88 -4.00 8.10
CA PRO A 85 8.11 -2.82 8.93
C PRO A 85 6.89 -1.92 8.86
N SER A 86 6.25 -1.70 10.00
CA SER A 86 4.93 -1.07 10.04
C SER A 86 5.01 0.35 10.61
N PHE A 87 5.86 0.57 11.62
CA PHE A 87 6.01 1.87 12.28
C PHE A 87 7.25 1.93 13.19
N THR A 88 7.50 3.06 13.88
CA THR A 88 8.61 3.24 14.83
C THR A 88 8.20 2.92 16.26
N ALA A 89 9.16 2.49 17.10
CA ALA A 89 8.93 2.15 18.51
C ALA A 89 8.35 3.32 19.33
N GLU A 90 8.50 4.56 18.87
CA GLU A 90 7.81 5.75 19.38
C GLU A 90 6.29 5.55 19.50
N ILE A 91 5.66 4.98 18.46
CA ILE A 91 4.21 4.71 18.50
C ILE A 91 3.87 3.70 19.60
N LEU A 92 4.71 2.68 19.77
CA LEU A 92 4.53 1.66 20.80
C LEU A 92 4.68 2.29 22.21
N GLN A 93 5.70 3.13 22.38
CA GLN A 93 5.99 3.85 23.63
C GLN A 93 4.84 4.79 24.04
N ASP A 94 4.25 5.49 23.08
CA ASP A 94 3.12 6.40 23.33
C ASP A 94 1.81 5.66 23.66
N ASN A 95 1.72 4.35 23.34
CA ASN A 95 0.48 3.57 23.40
C ASN A 95 0.62 2.26 24.18
N LEU A 96 1.53 2.18 25.17
CA LEU A 96 1.80 0.96 25.95
C LEU A 96 0.53 0.29 26.50
N SER A 97 -0.42 1.08 26.98
CA SER A 97 -1.69 0.57 27.52
C SER A 97 -2.53 -0.15 26.47
N ALA A 98 -2.55 0.33 25.23
CA ALA A 98 -3.29 -0.29 24.12
C ALA A 98 -2.74 -1.68 23.78
N PHE A 99 -1.42 -1.87 23.92
CA PHE A 99 -0.75 -3.16 23.70
C PHE A 99 -0.65 -4.03 24.97
N SER A 100 -1.26 -3.60 26.09
CA SER A 100 -1.13 -4.27 27.39
C SER A 100 0.33 -4.49 27.81
N MET A 101 1.19 -3.52 27.51
CA MET A 101 2.60 -3.54 27.90
C MET A 101 2.78 -2.97 29.31
N VAL A 102 3.65 -3.60 30.09
CA VAL A 102 4.07 -3.11 31.42
C VAL A 102 5.29 -2.21 31.28
N GLU A 103 5.55 -1.41 32.32
CA GLU A 103 6.72 -0.54 32.37
C GLU A 103 8.01 -1.35 32.19
N TRP A 104 8.93 -0.84 31.37
CA TRP A 104 10.24 -1.45 31.06
C TRP A 104 10.20 -2.79 30.30
N GLU A 105 9.02 -3.25 29.84
CA GLU A 105 8.87 -4.47 29.04
C GLU A 105 9.69 -4.41 27.73
N ASN A 106 9.82 -3.21 27.14
CA ASN A 106 10.61 -2.92 25.94
C ASN A 106 12.13 -3.07 26.10
N THR A 107 12.63 -3.25 27.32
CA THR A 107 14.08 -3.26 27.61
C THR A 107 14.66 -4.65 27.84
N HIS A 108 13.84 -5.70 27.71
CA HIS A 108 14.23 -7.07 27.98
C HIS A 108 13.71 -8.01 26.90
N THR A 109 14.57 -8.90 26.42
CA THR A 109 14.19 -9.93 25.44
C THR A 109 13.19 -10.89 26.05
N HIS A 110 12.00 -10.97 25.44
CA HIS A 110 10.95 -11.92 25.83
C HIS A 110 9.94 -12.12 24.70
N TRP A 111 9.15 -13.19 24.83
CA TRP A 111 7.98 -13.44 24.00
C TRP A 111 6.75 -13.56 24.91
N ALA A 112 5.86 -12.58 24.82
CA ALA A 112 4.59 -12.57 25.53
C ALA A 112 3.39 -12.76 24.59
N VAL A 113 2.28 -13.25 25.14
CA VAL A 113 0.98 -13.23 24.45
C VAL A 113 0.10 -12.16 25.10
N LYS A 114 -0.36 -11.22 24.27
CA LYS A 114 -1.19 -10.11 24.68
C LYS A 114 -2.65 -10.32 24.25
N GLU A 115 -3.54 -9.76 25.06
CA GLU A 115 -4.99 -9.78 24.84
C GLU A 115 -5.39 -8.73 23.80
N GLY A 116 -6.50 -8.97 23.09
CA GLY A 116 -6.99 -8.07 22.04
C GLY A 116 -6.63 -8.48 20.60
N ASP A 117 -7.19 -7.73 19.65
CA ASP A 117 -6.92 -7.86 18.21
C ASP A 117 -5.86 -6.83 17.81
N LEU A 118 -4.70 -7.30 17.35
CA LEU A 118 -3.57 -6.45 17.00
C LEU A 118 -3.94 -5.43 15.91
N PHE A 119 -4.67 -5.86 14.87
CA PHE A 119 -4.98 -4.99 13.74
C PHE A 119 -6.03 -3.95 14.11
N GLN A 120 -7.00 -4.30 14.95
CA GLN A 120 -7.95 -3.32 15.48
C GLN A 120 -7.27 -2.28 16.38
N ILE A 121 -6.34 -2.71 17.24
CA ILE A 121 -5.54 -1.79 18.08
C ILE A 121 -4.76 -0.81 17.19
N LEU A 122 -4.05 -1.34 16.19
CA LEU A 122 -3.28 -0.52 15.26
C LEU A 122 -4.17 0.45 14.47
N GLY A 123 -5.30 -0.02 13.94
CA GLY A 123 -6.26 0.82 13.22
C GLY A 123 -6.72 2.00 14.05
N ASN A 124 -7.15 1.76 15.30
CA ASN A 124 -7.57 2.82 16.21
C ASN A 124 -6.45 3.85 16.48
N ILE A 125 -5.20 3.39 16.68
CA ILE A 125 -4.05 4.27 16.92
C ILE A 125 -3.80 5.15 15.68
N PHE A 126 -3.76 4.56 14.49
CA PHE A 126 -3.46 5.31 13.25
C PHE A 126 -4.61 6.22 12.81
N GLU A 127 -5.87 5.85 13.06
CA GLU A 127 -7.02 6.72 12.76
C GLU A 127 -7.14 7.92 13.71
N SER A 128 -6.72 7.75 14.98
CA SER A 128 -6.77 8.81 15.99
C SER A 128 -5.72 9.92 15.78
N ARG A 129 -4.71 9.65 14.93
CA ARG A 129 -3.60 10.56 14.66
C ARG A 129 -4.00 11.70 13.69
N PRO A 130 -3.83 12.99 14.08
CA PRO A 130 -4.19 14.13 13.23
C PRO A 130 -3.40 14.17 11.91
N ASP A 131 -2.14 13.73 11.94
CA ASP A 131 -1.23 13.67 10.80
C ASP A 131 -1.57 12.55 9.79
N CYS A 132 -2.36 11.54 10.19
CA CYS A 132 -2.86 10.50 9.29
C CYS A 132 -4.10 10.92 8.49
N LYS A 133 -4.81 11.97 8.93
CA LYS A 133 -6.00 12.51 8.23
C LYS A 133 -5.64 13.44 7.06
N ASN A 134 -4.43 14.00 7.07
CA ASN A 134 -3.94 14.92 6.03
C ASN A 134 -2.87 14.30 5.10
N ARG A 135 -2.65 12.99 5.15
CA ARG A 135 -1.81 12.33 4.15
C ARG A 135 -2.62 12.16 2.87
N ILE A 136 -2.21 12.88 1.83
CA ILE A 136 -2.60 12.74 0.40
C ILE A 136 -2.46 11.27 -0.10
N ASN A 137 -1.89 10.37 0.72
CA ASN A 137 -1.62 8.98 0.45
C ASN A 137 -2.22 8.07 1.55
N GLN A 138 -3.53 8.09 1.77
CA GLN A 138 -4.15 6.83 2.18
C GLN A 138 -4.04 5.90 0.98
N PHE A 139 -3.42 4.72 1.15
CA PHE A 139 -3.46 3.71 0.10
C PHE A 139 -4.93 3.46 -0.22
N PRO A 140 -5.33 3.51 -1.50
CA PRO A 140 -6.72 3.37 -1.83
C PRO A 140 -7.26 2.03 -1.32
N ILE A 141 -8.20 2.11 -0.39
CA ILE A 141 -9.10 1.01 -0.03
C ILE A 141 -10.32 1.04 -0.97
N GLU A 142 -10.20 1.74 -2.10
CA GLU A 142 -11.28 1.84 -3.07
C GLU A 142 -11.45 0.52 -3.80
N GLN A 143 -12.71 0.09 -3.94
CA GLN A 143 -13.04 -1.05 -4.77
C GLN A 143 -12.68 -0.72 -6.22
N ILE A 144 -11.74 -1.47 -6.79
CA ILE A 144 -11.36 -1.31 -8.20
C ILE A 144 -12.57 -1.66 -9.06
N VAL A 145 -13.00 -0.69 -9.88
CA VAL A 145 -13.98 -0.89 -10.93
C VAL A 145 -13.25 -1.49 -12.13
N SER A 146 -13.42 -2.80 -12.31
CA SER A 146 -12.62 -3.62 -13.23
C SER A 146 -12.68 -3.19 -14.69
N ASN A 147 -13.74 -2.50 -15.11
CA ASN A 147 -13.90 -2.00 -16.47
C ASN A 147 -13.67 -0.49 -16.61
N ARG A 148 -13.14 0.21 -15.60
CA ARG A 148 -12.90 1.66 -15.68
C ARG A 148 -11.46 1.98 -16.10
N VAL A 149 -11.32 2.97 -16.98
CA VAL A 149 -10.03 3.56 -17.38
C VAL A 149 -10.03 5.05 -17.03
N ALA A 150 -9.09 5.47 -16.20
CA ALA A 150 -8.89 6.89 -15.88
C ALA A 150 -8.13 7.58 -17.02
N VAL A 151 -8.58 8.75 -17.47
CA VAL A 151 -7.93 9.54 -18.51
C VAL A 151 -7.43 10.86 -17.95
N MET A 152 -6.10 11.01 -17.90
CA MET A 152 -5.40 12.21 -17.44
C MET A 152 -4.95 13.02 -18.65
N MET A 153 -5.53 14.19 -18.87
CA MET A 153 -5.23 15.02 -20.05
C MET A 153 -5.64 16.48 -19.86
N SER A 154 -5.18 17.35 -20.75
CA SER A 154 -5.61 18.75 -20.81
C SER A 154 -7.12 18.87 -21.08
N PHE A 155 -7.81 19.77 -20.37
CA PHE A 155 -9.25 20.07 -20.59
C PHE A 155 -9.49 21.13 -21.66
N LYS A 156 -8.46 21.51 -22.43
CA LYS A 156 -8.62 22.46 -23.53
C LYS A 156 -9.47 21.82 -24.64
N ALA A 157 -10.38 22.59 -25.21
CA ALA A 157 -11.32 22.13 -26.24
C ALA A 157 -10.64 21.51 -27.48
N GLU A 158 -9.40 21.89 -27.79
CA GLU A 158 -8.63 21.28 -28.89
C GLU A 158 -8.31 19.79 -28.68
N TYR A 159 -8.42 19.29 -27.46
CA TYR A 159 -8.23 17.89 -27.12
C TYR A 159 -9.54 17.10 -26.93
N ASP A 160 -10.71 17.70 -27.13
CA ASP A 160 -11.99 16.99 -26.96
C ASP A 160 -12.14 15.83 -27.96
N ASP A 161 -11.78 16.05 -29.22
CA ASP A 161 -11.75 14.99 -30.24
C ASP A 161 -10.76 13.85 -29.87
N THR A 162 -9.64 14.20 -29.24
CA THR A 162 -8.67 13.22 -28.74
C THR A 162 -9.28 12.40 -27.61
N TYR A 163 -9.95 13.05 -26.67
CA TYR A 163 -10.63 12.38 -25.57
C TYR A 163 -11.70 11.41 -26.07
N GLU A 164 -12.56 11.86 -26.98
CA GLU A 164 -13.59 11.00 -27.60
C GLU A 164 -12.97 9.82 -28.35
N THR A 165 -11.82 10.02 -28.99
CA THR A 165 -11.09 8.92 -29.64
C THR A 165 -10.59 7.89 -28.62
N ILE A 166 -10.10 8.34 -27.46
CA ILE A 166 -9.70 7.45 -26.36
C ILE A 166 -10.91 6.70 -25.81
N LYS A 167 -12.05 7.38 -25.58
CA LYS A 167 -13.29 6.74 -25.12
C LYS A 167 -13.76 5.64 -26.07
N GLN A 168 -13.75 5.91 -27.38
CA GLN A 168 -14.12 4.92 -28.39
C GLN A 168 -13.18 3.71 -28.38
N ALA A 169 -11.88 3.94 -28.24
CA ALA A 169 -10.88 2.86 -28.17
C ALA A 169 -11.07 1.99 -26.91
N CYS A 170 -11.29 2.61 -25.75
CA CYS A 170 -11.60 1.90 -24.51
C CYS A 170 -12.90 1.12 -24.61
N SER A 171 -13.96 1.72 -25.15
CA SER A 171 -15.26 1.07 -25.32
C SER A 171 -15.20 -0.14 -26.25
N GLN A 172 -14.33 -0.12 -27.27
CA GLN A 172 -14.13 -1.27 -28.16
C GLN A 172 -13.62 -2.50 -27.38
N GLU A 173 -12.78 -2.27 -26.37
CA GLU A 173 -12.19 -3.32 -25.54
C GLU A 173 -13.01 -3.59 -24.25
N GLY A 174 -14.25 -3.06 -24.18
CA GLY A 174 -15.17 -3.28 -23.06
C GLY A 174 -14.92 -2.39 -21.83
N TYR A 175 -14.10 -1.35 -21.95
CA TYR A 175 -13.80 -0.41 -20.88
C TYR A 175 -14.60 0.89 -20.99
N GLU A 176 -14.90 1.48 -19.84
CA GLU A 176 -15.45 2.82 -19.70
C GLU A 176 -14.33 3.80 -19.34
N ALA A 177 -13.97 4.68 -20.28
CA ALA A 177 -13.01 5.75 -20.02
C ALA A 177 -13.70 6.94 -19.34
N LYS A 178 -13.07 7.44 -18.27
CA LYS A 178 -13.54 8.57 -17.46
C LYS A 178 -12.47 9.63 -17.30
N ARG A 179 -12.87 10.90 -17.40
CA ARG A 179 -12.06 12.09 -17.11
C ARG A 179 -12.74 12.86 -15.97
N VAL A 180 -11.95 13.51 -15.11
CA VAL A 180 -12.48 14.05 -13.85
C VAL A 180 -13.54 15.15 -14.05
N ASP A 181 -13.47 15.89 -15.16
CA ASP A 181 -14.44 16.93 -15.50
C ASP A 181 -15.84 16.38 -15.87
N GLU A 182 -16.00 15.06 -16.03
CA GLU A 182 -17.30 14.42 -16.19
C GLU A 182 -18.06 14.22 -14.86
N PHE A 183 -17.41 14.42 -13.70
CA PHE A 183 -18.04 14.30 -12.38
C PHE A 183 -18.66 15.63 -11.94
N TYR A 184 -19.94 15.58 -11.56
CA TYR A 184 -20.67 16.70 -10.96
C TYR A 184 -20.61 16.59 -9.43
N ASP A 185 -19.43 16.78 -8.83
CA ASP A 185 -19.27 16.71 -7.38
C ASP A 185 -18.60 18.00 -6.83
N PRO A 186 -19.09 18.58 -5.71
CA PRO A 186 -18.54 19.80 -5.09
C PRO A 186 -17.19 19.60 -4.37
N THR A 187 -16.66 18.38 -4.27
CA THR A 187 -15.33 18.08 -3.69
C THR A 187 -14.18 18.65 -4.53
N SER A 188 -12.96 18.67 -3.97
CA SER A 188 -11.81 19.26 -4.66
C SER A 188 -11.35 18.38 -5.83
N ILE A 189 -11.07 19.01 -6.99
CA ILE A 189 -10.59 18.32 -8.20
C ILE A 189 -9.37 17.41 -7.93
N PRO A 190 -8.36 17.80 -7.12
CA PRO A 190 -7.22 16.92 -6.84
C PRO A 190 -7.60 15.61 -6.13
N GLU A 191 -8.54 15.64 -5.19
CA GLU A 191 -9.01 14.43 -4.48
C GLU A 191 -9.74 13.50 -5.45
N GLN A 192 -10.64 14.04 -6.28
CA GLN A 192 -11.38 13.25 -7.27
C GLN A 192 -10.46 12.59 -8.32
N ILE A 193 -9.36 13.24 -8.69
CA ILE A 193 -8.39 12.65 -9.62
C ILE A 193 -7.70 11.43 -8.98
N ILE A 194 -7.30 11.55 -7.72
CA ILE A 194 -6.67 10.46 -6.97
C ILE A 194 -7.65 9.28 -6.85
N GLU A 195 -8.89 9.53 -6.46
CA GLU A 195 -9.95 8.52 -6.39
C GLU A 195 -10.24 7.88 -7.77
N LEU A 196 -10.24 8.69 -8.83
CA LEU A 196 -10.44 8.17 -10.19
C LEU A 196 -9.30 7.23 -10.61
N ILE A 197 -8.04 7.60 -10.34
CA ILE A 197 -6.88 6.74 -10.62
C ILE A 197 -6.95 5.44 -9.81
N ASN A 198 -7.27 5.57 -8.53
CA ASN A 198 -7.27 4.47 -7.57
C ASN A 198 -8.38 3.46 -7.81
N SER A 199 -9.59 3.92 -8.13
CA SER A 199 -10.72 3.08 -8.48
C SER A 199 -10.66 2.50 -9.90
N SER A 200 -9.75 2.95 -10.77
CA SER A 200 -9.65 2.47 -12.16
C SER A 200 -8.75 1.24 -12.32
N ALA A 201 -9.03 0.43 -13.33
CA ALA A 201 -8.22 -0.72 -13.71
C ALA A 201 -6.93 -0.29 -14.43
N TYR A 202 -7.04 0.71 -15.31
CA TYR A 202 -5.91 1.28 -16.05
C TYR A 202 -5.96 2.80 -16.08
N VAL A 203 -4.83 3.41 -16.41
CA VAL A 203 -4.70 4.86 -16.62
C VAL A 203 -4.21 5.13 -18.04
N ILE A 204 -4.79 6.11 -18.72
CA ILE A 204 -4.26 6.68 -19.97
C ILE A 204 -3.89 8.13 -19.67
N ALA A 205 -2.63 8.51 -19.88
CA ALA A 205 -2.17 9.88 -19.66
C ALA A 205 -1.67 10.51 -20.96
N ASP A 206 -2.28 11.63 -21.35
CA ASP A 206 -1.86 12.46 -22.48
C ASP A 206 -0.86 13.53 -22.01
N ILE A 207 0.42 13.30 -22.30
CA ILE A 207 1.53 14.18 -21.92
C ILE A 207 1.92 15.17 -23.04
N SER A 208 1.04 15.45 -24.01
CA SER A 208 1.33 16.32 -25.16
C SER A 208 1.88 17.69 -24.80
N GLU A 209 1.32 18.31 -23.76
CA GLU A 209 1.63 19.67 -23.33
C GLU A 209 2.68 19.72 -22.20
N LEU A 210 3.13 18.56 -21.72
CA LEU A 210 3.93 18.46 -20.49
C LEU A 210 3.31 19.22 -19.31
N ASN A 211 1.97 19.17 -19.22
CA ASN A 211 1.24 19.79 -18.13
C ASN A 211 1.70 19.18 -16.79
N ALA A 212 2.15 20.04 -15.86
CA ALA A 212 2.69 19.60 -14.57
C ALA A 212 1.69 18.76 -13.76
N ASN A 213 0.39 19.04 -13.86
CA ASN A 213 -0.65 18.26 -13.20
C ASN A 213 -0.74 16.86 -13.82
N VAL A 214 -0.84 16.75 -15.15
CA VAL A 214 -0.91 15.45 -15.83
C VAL A 214 0.35 14.61 -15.59
N LEU A 215 1.52 15.25 -15.53
CA LEU A 215 2.78 14.57 -15.18
C LEU A 215 2.78 14.08 -13.73
N PHE A 216 2.26 14.88 -12.79
CA PHE A 216 2.09 14.46 -11.40
C PHE A 216 1.13 13.28 -11.30
N GLU A 217 -0.01 13.32 -11.98
CA GLU A 217 -1.03 12.26 -12.01
C GLU A 217 -0.49 10.95 -12.61
N ALA A 218 0.24 11.04 -13.73
CA ALA A 218 0.92 9.89 -14.32
C ALA A 218 2.00 9.32 -13.39
N GLY A 219 2.75 10.19 -12.70
CA GLY A 219 3.73 9.81 -11.70
C GLY A 219 3.10 9.12 -10.49
N TYR A 220 1.97 9.64 -9.99
CA TYR A 220 1.19 9.03 -8.92
C TYR A 220 0.69 7.65 -9.34
N ALA A 221 0.06 7.54 -10.51
CA ALA A 221 -0.41 6.26 -11.06
C ALA A 221 0.72 5.23 -11.16
N ALA A 222 1.90 5.63 -11.62
CA ALA A 222 3.08 4.77 -11.63
C ALA A 222 3.53 4.37 -10.21
N GLY A 223 3.52 5.31 -9.27
CA GLY A 223 3.88 5.07 -7.86
C GLY A 223 2.97 4.08 -7.14
N VAL A 224 1.66 4.11 -7.44
CA VAL A 224 0.67 3.14 -6.94
C VAL A 224 0.55 1.88 -7.82
N GLN A 225 1.49 1.68 -8.76
CA GLN A 225 1.56 0.52 -9.66
C GLN A 225 0.31 0.30 -10.54
N LYS A 226 -0.41 1.36 -10.88
CA LYS A 226 -1.51 1.30 -11.85
C LYS A 226 -0.93 1.18 -13.26
N PRO A 227 -1.37 0.19 -14.07
CA PRO A 227 -0.88 0.07 -15.44
C PRO A 227 -1.27 1.32 -16.24
N THR A 228 -0.25 2.05 -16.68
CA THR A 228 -0.40 3.38 -17.27
C THR A 228 0.05 3.38 -18.73
N ILE A 229 -0.82 3.82 -19.62
CA ILE A 229 -0.58 4.00 -21.06
C ILE A 229 -0.28 5.47 -21.30
N LEU A 230 0.94 5.79 -21.70
CA LEU A 230 1.30 7.16 -22.05
C LEU A 230 1.02 7.41 -23.53
N VAL A 231 0.35 8.52 -23.82
CA VAL A 231 0.15 9.03 -25.19
C VAL A 231 0.67 10.45 -25.27
N THR A 232 1.15 10.83 -26.45
CA THR A 232 1.65 12.18 -26.66
C THR A 232 1.37 12.58 -28.10
N SER A 233 0.79 13.76 -28.29
CA SER A 233 0.79 14.37 -29.59
C SER A 233 2.24 14.67 -29.96
N THR A 234 2.63 14.43 -31.20
CA THR A 234 3.93 14.82 -31.72
C THR A 234 4.01 16.34 -31.67
N SER A 235 4.45 16.88 -30.54
CA SER A 235 4.73 18.30 -30.35
C SER A 235 6.23 18.55 -30.55
N ASP A 236 6.58 19.80 -30.81
CA ASP A 236 7.98 20.24 -30.93
C ASP A 236 8.75 20.16 -29.60
N THR A 237 8.05 19.81 -28.50
CA THR A 237 8.65 19.74 -27.17
C THR A 237 9.05 18.30 -26.86
N PRO A 238 10.35 18.01 -26.68
CA PRO A 238 10.80 16.66 -26.43
C PRO A 238 10.32 16.19 -25.05
N VAL A 239 9.91 14.92 -24.97
CA VAL A 239 9.59 14.25 -23.71
C VAL A 239 10.80 14.36 -22.74
N PRO A 240 10.58 14.80 -21.48
CA PRO A 240 11.62 14.94 -20.47
C PRO A 240 12.45 13.67 -20.30
N PHE A 241 13.74 13.84 -20.00
CA PHE A 241 14.69 12.73 -19.88
C PHE A 241 14.21 11.66 -18.90
N ASP A 242 13.66 12.08 -17.75
CA ASP A 242 13.21 11.20 -16.68
C ASP A 242 12.09 10.25 -17.08
N ILE A 243 11.25 10.60 -18.06
CA ILE A 243 10.14 9.74 -18.52
C ILE A 243 10.33 9.23 -19.95
N ARG A 244 11.44 9.60 -20.61
CA ARG A 244 11.72 9.21 -22.01
C ARG A 244 11.91 7.70 -22.19
N HIS A 245 12.35 7.01 -21.15
CA HIS A 245 12.53 5.56 -21.15
C HIS A 245 11.21 4.80 -21.01
N ILE A 246 10.12 5.48 -20.61
CA ILE A 246 8.79 4.91 -20.53
C ILE A 246 8.21 4.85 -21.93
N ARG A 247 7.60 3.72 -22.31
CA ARG A 247 6.96 3.57 -23.62
C ARG A 247 5.75 4.49 -23.71
N TYR A 248 5.68 5.29 -24.76
CA TYR A 248 4.54 6.12 -25.10
C TYR A 248 4.13 5.96 -26.57
N PHE A 249 2.87 6.26 -26.87
CA PHE A 249 2.35 6.24 -28.23
C PHE A 249 2.22 7.67 -28.78
N SER A 250 2.94 7.94 -29.87
CA SER A 250 2.90 9.24 -30.53
C SER A 250 1.79 9.33 -31.59
N TYR A 251 1.00 10.39 -31.55
CA TYR A 251 -0.06 10.68 -32.51
C TYR A 251 -0.01 12.13 -33.00
N LEU A 252 -0.75 12.48 -34.06
CA LEU A 252 -0.96 13.87 -34.46
C LEU A 252 -2.37 14.28 -34.04
N ASN A 253 -2.56 15.49 -33.49
CA ASN A 253 -3.89 15.99 -33.16
C ASN A 253 -4.65 16.47 -34.41
N ASN A 254 -4.90 15.53 -35.31
CA ASN A 254 -5.72 15.68 -36.49
C ASN A 254 -6.44 14.35 -36.76
N LYS A 255 -7.36 14.34 -37.73
CA LYS A 255 -8.19 13.16 -38.02
C LYS A 255 -7.39 11.88 -38.31
N GLN A 256 -6.25 11.97 -39.01
CA GLN A 256 -5.43 10.79 -39.32
C GLN A 256 -4.63 10.32 -38.09
N GLY A 257 -4.01 11.25 -37.37
CA GLY A 257 -3.26 10.92 -36.16
C GLY A 257 -4.15 10.34 -35.06
N ARG A 258 -5.39 10.81 -34.93
CA ARG A 258 -6.36 10.22 -33.99
C ARG A 258 -6.75 8.79 -34.37
N LYS A 259 -6.83 8.43 -35.66
CA LYS A 259 -6.99 7.01 -36.05
C LYS A 259 -5.82 6.15 -35.57
N LYS A 260 -4.59 6.67 -35.66
CA LYS A 260 -3.41 5.98 -35.12
C LYS A 260 -3.45 5.88 -33.59
N LEU A 261 -3.90 6.93 -32.91
CA LEU A 261 -4.11 6.93 -31.46
C LEU A 261 -5.10 5.83 -31.06
N PHE A 262 -6.24 5.75 -31.73
CA PHE A 262 -7.25 4.70 -31.51
C PHE A 262 -6.63 3.31 -31.57
N THR A 263 -5.95 2.96 -32.67
CA THR A 263 -5.32 1.65 -32.83
C THR A 263 -4.26 1.38 -31.77
N SER A 264 -3.51 2.41 -31.37
CA SER A 264 -2.47 2.30 -30.35
C SER A 264 -3.03 2.02 -28.96
N VAL A 265 -4.12 2.70 -28.58
CA VAL A 265 -4.80 2.51 -27.30
C VAL A 265 -5.42 1.11 -27.24
N VAL A 266 -6.13 0.68 -28.29
CA VAL A 266 -6.67 -0.68 -28.40
C VAL A 266 -5.58 -1.72 -28.21
N TYR A 267 -4.48 -1.60 -28.95
CA TYR A 267 -3.35 -2.53 -28.86
C TYR A 267 -2.74 -2.57 -27.44
N ALA A 268 -2.63 -1.42 -26.79
CA ALA A 268 -2.08 -1.31 -25.44
C ALA A 268 -2.99 -2.00 -24.41
N LEU A 269 -4.30 -1.79 -24.49
CA LEU A 269 -5.29 -2.43 -23.60
C LEU A 269 -5.28 -3.96 -23.78
N GLN A 270 -5.27 -4.45 -25.01
CA GLN A 270 -5.18 -5.90 -25.30
C GLN A 270 -3.89 -6.52 -24.74
N SER A 271 -2.77 -5.80 -24.87
CA SER A 271 -1.48 -6.24 -24.34
C SER A 271 -1.45 -6.30 -22.80
N LEU A 272 -2.23 -5.44 -22.13
CA LEU A 272 -2.36 -5.44 -20.67
C LEU A 272 -3.32 -6.52 -20.17
N GLN A 273 -4.38 -6.84 -20.92
CA GLN A 273 -5.31 -7.93 -20.59
C GLN A 273 -4.68 -9.32 -20.71
N ALA A 274 -3.68 -9.48 -21.58
CA ALA A 274 -3.02 -10.78 -21.82
C ALA A 274 -1.95 -11.15 -20.77
N ARG A 275 -1.72 -10.30 -19.75
CA ARG A 275 -0.74 -10.51 -18.67
C ARG A 275 -1.43 -11.05 -17.42
#